data_AF-A0A2V7KY25-F1
#
_entry.id   AF-A0A2V7KY25-F1
#
_cell.length_a   1.000
_cell.length_b   1.000
_cell.length_c   1.000
_cell.angle_alpha   90.00
_cell.angle_beta   90.00
_cell.angle_gamma   90.00
#
_symmetry.space_group_name_H-M   'P 1'
#
loop_
_entity.id
_entity.type
_entity.pdbx_description
1 polymer ?
#
loop_
_entity_poly.entity_id
_entity_poly.type
_entity_poly.pdbx_seq_one_letter_code
_entity_poly.pdbx_strand_id
1 'polypeptide(L)'
;MIDKPVSPAGTTPATFSPLVRAVIDSVTEGVVIFDQQGRLLYANASARRAVDGQNGGSGGDIRNRLHSLGARFTPLRNGNQSLGEAAILPSAGALTLAERERQAITDTLQDTSGKLAETARRLGISRTTLWRRLKSYGVDGFRASP
;
A
#
# COMPACT_ATOMS: atom_id res chain seq x y z
N MET A 1 -29.18 -19.93 -20.66
CA MET A 1 -29.36 -19.15 -19.42
C MET A 1 -28.64 -19.93 -18.33
N ILE A 2 -27.55 -19.50 -17.69
CA ILE A 2 -27.04 -18.16 -17.41
C ILE A 2 -25.51 -18.25 -17.20
N ASP A 3 -24.81 -17.24 -17.70
CA ASP A 3 -23.45 -16.72 -17.46
C ASP A 3 -22.23 -17.63 -17.26
N LYS A 4 -21.44 -17.63 -18.33
CA LYS A 4 -19.99 -17.76 -18.39
C LYS A 4 -19.36 -16.53 -17.68
N PRO A 5 -18.53 -16.66 -16.64
CA PRO A 5 -17.89 -15.49 -16.06
C PRO A 5 -16.79 -14.97 -16.99
N VAL A 6 -17.15 -13.90 -17.69
CA VAL A 6 -16.34 -12.73 -18.09
C VAL A 6 -14.86 -12.80 -17.65
N SER A 7 -13.98 -12.97 -18.63
CA SER A 7 -12.56 -12.64 -18.52
C SER A 7 -12.41 -11.13 -18.39
N PRO A 8 -11.74 -10.58 -17.37
CA PRO A 8 -11.33 -9.20 -17.39
C PRO A 8 -10.13 -9.06 -18.31
N ALA A 9 -10.34 -8.31 -19.40
CA ALA A 9 -9.31 -7.81 -20.27
C ALA A 9 -8.19 -7.12 -19.47
N GLY A 10 -6.96 -7.50 -19.77
CA GLY A 10 -5.75 -6.99 -19.16
C GLY A 10 -4.61 -7.89 -19.58
N THR A 11 -4.12 -7.70 -20.80
CA THR A 11 -2.95 -8.38 -21.36
C THR A 11 -1.75 -8.24 -20.41
N THR A 12 -1.59 -9.18 -19.46
CA THR A 12 -0.37 -9.31 -18.67
C THR A 12 0.58 -10.21 -19.45
N PRO A 13 1.75 -9.72 -19.91
CA PRO A 13 2.72 -10.59 -20.56
C PRO A 13 3.15 -11.69 -19.59
N ALA A 14 3.01 -12.93 -20.06
CA ALA A 14 3.07 -14.18 -19.34
C ALA A 14 4.50 -14.58 -18.94
N THR A 15 5.11 -13.90 -17.98
CA THR A 15 6.50 -14.21 -17.57
C THR A 15 6.61 -14.98 -16.24
N PHE A 16 5.60 -14.93 -15.36
CA PHE A 16 5.69 -15.54 -14.03
C PHE A 16 4.66 -16.64 -13.80
N SER A 17 5.09 -17.73 -13.14
CA SER A 17 4.20 -18.76 -12.63
C SER A 17 3.11 -18.15 -11.74
N PRO A 18 1.85 -18.65 -11.77
CA PRO A 18 0.77 -18.17 -10.91
C PRO A 18 1.14 -18.12 -9.43
N LEU A 19 1.95 -19.06 -8.95
CA LEU A 19 2.42 -19.09 -7.56
C LEU A 19 3.34 -17.90 -7.25
N VAL A 20 4.29 -17.60 -8.14
CA VAL A 20 5.23 -16.49 -7.97
C VAL A 20 4.47 -15.17 -7.96
N ARG A 21 3.49 -15.03 -8.86
CA ARG A 21 2.63 -13.85 -8.88
C ARG A 21 1.86 -13.69 -7.58
N ALA A 22 1.27 -14.77 -7.04
CA ALA A 22 0.55 -14.72 -5.78
C ALA A 22 1.45 -14.30 -4.61
N VAL A 23 2.70 -14.79 -4.56
CA VAL A 23 3.69 -14.36 -3.56
C VAL A 23 3.97 -12.86 -3.69
N ILE A 24 4.24 -12.37 -4.90
CA ILE A 24 4.52 -10.94 -5.14
C ILE A 24 3.30 -10.05 -4.86
N ASP A 25 2.09 -10.55 -5.12
CA ASP A 25 0.85 -9.84 -4.79
C ASP A 25 0.59 -9.80 -3.27
N SER A 26 1.13 -10.76 -2.50
CA SER A 26 0.99 -10.83 -1.03
C SER A 26 1.94 -9.91 -0.27
N VAL A 27 3.06 -9.48 -0.86
CA VAL A 27 4.04 -8.61 -0.18
C VAL A 27 3.52 -7.18 -0.05
N THR A 28 3.82 -6.58 1.09
CA THR A 28 3.42 -5.21 1.42
C THR A 28 4.31 -4.16 0.76
N GLU A 29 5.54 -4.50 0.39
CA GLU A 29 6.37 -3.64 -0.46
C GLU A 29 5.75 -3.48 -1.85
N GLY A 30 5.93 -2.31 -2.45
CA GLY A 30 5.50 -2.08 -3.82
C GLY A 30 6.52 -2.72 -4.76
N VAL A 31 6.11 -3.78 -5.47
CA VAL A 31 6.98 -4.43 -6.46
C VAL A 31 6.52 -4.01 -7.85
N VAL A 32 7.44 -3.45 -8.62
CA VAL A 32 7.26 -3.04 -10.01
C VAL A 32 8.31 -3.73 -10.87
N ILE A 33 7.93 -4.21 -12.05
CA ILE A 33 8.83 -4.84 -13.00
C ILE A 33 8.69 -4.13 -14.34
N PHE A 34 9.81 -3.77 -14.92
CA PHE A 34 9.96 -3.13 -16.22
C PHE A 34 10.66 -4.07 -17.20
N ASP A 35 10.37 -3.92 -18.49
CA ASP A 35 11.14 -4.56 -19.56
C ASP A 35 12.47 -3.84 -19.82
N GLN A 36 13.27 -4.35 -20.75
CA GLN A 36 14.52 -3.71 -21.17
C GLN A 36 14.32 -2.31 -21.77
N GLN A 37 13.12 -1.99 -22.25
CA GLN A 37 12.76 -0.70 -22.84
C GLN A 37 12.20 0.28 -21.79
N GLY A 38 12.15 -0.13 -20.50
CA GLY A 38 11.61 0.68 -19.41
C GLY A 38 10.07 0.71 -19.35
N ARG A 39 9.38 -0.17 -20.09
CA ARG A 39 7.92 -0.27 -20.04
C ARG A 39 7.50 -1.15 -18.87
N LEU A 40 6.44 -0.75 -18.18
CA LEU A 40 5.87 -1.50 -17.07
C LEU A 40 5.36 -2.87 -17.53
N LEU A 41 6.00 -3.95 -17.08
CA LEU A 41 5.56 -5.32 -17.27
C LEU A 41 4.60 -5.78 -16.17
N TYR A 42 4.85 -5.36 -14.93
CA TYR A 42 4.03 -5.76 -13.78
C TYR A 42 4.14 -4.77 -12.62
N ALA A 43 3.05 -4.62 -11.87
CA ALA A 43 3.03 -3.93 -10.57
C ALA A 43 2.03 -4.60 -9.63
N ASN A 44 2.45 -4.89 -8.40
CA ASN A 44 1.56 -5.41 -7.36
C ASN A 44 0.61 -4.33 -6.82
N ALA A 45 -0.38 -4.72 -6.03
CA ALA A 45 -1.38 -3.79 -5.48
C ALA A 45 -0.77 -2.69 -4.60
N SER A 46 0.34 -2.98 -3.92
CA SER A 46 1.07 -2.01 -3.09
C SER A 46 1.77 -0.96 -3.95
N ALA A 47 2.41 -1.37 -5.05
CA ALA A 47 3.05 -0.46 -6.01
C ALA A 47 2.01 0.41 -6.73
N ARG A 48 0.89 -0.18 -7.16
CA ARG A 48 -0.22 0.58 -7.75
C ARG A 48 -0.71 1.66 -6.80
N ARG A 49 -0.96 1.34 -5.53
CA ARG A 49 -1.35 2.35 -4.53
C ARG A 49 -0.30 3.45 -4.33
N ALA A 50 0.99 3.12 -4.36
CA ALA A 50 2.06 4.10 -4.21
C ALA A 50 2.19 5.04 -5.42
N VAL A 51 1.86 4.55 -6.63
CA VAL A 51 2.00 5.29 -7.90
C VAL A 51 0.68 5.96 -8.33
N ASP A 52 -0.47 5.33 -8.15
CA ASP A 52 -1.81 5.82 -8.54
C ASP A 52 -2.31 6.97 -7.66
N GLY A 53 -1.71 7.20 -6.48
CA GLY A 53 -2.13 8.26 -5.56
C GLY A 53 -2.11 9.68 -6.13
N GLN A 54 -1.51 9.91 -7.32
CA GLN A 54 -1.61 11.18 -8.06
C GLN A 54 -1.45 10.92 -9.57
N ASN A 55 -2.55 10.73 -10.32
CA ASN A 55 -2.69 10.75 -11.79
C ASN A 55 -1.72 9.90 -12.66
N GLY A 56 -2.30 9.06 -13.53
CA GLY A 56 -1.61 8.17 -14.45
C GLY A 56 -0.74 8.90 -15.48
N GLY A 57 0.58 8.79 -15.33
CA GLY A 57 1.59 9.21 -16.30
C GLY A 57 2.18 8.01 -17.04
N SER A 58 2.81 8.27 -18.19
CA SER A 58 3.44 7.27 -19.05
C SER A 58 4.59 6.55 -18.31
N GLY A 59 5.01 5.37 -18.80
CA GLY A 59 6.02 4.52 -18.13
C GLY A 59 7.33 5.22 -17.71
N GLY A 60 7.73 6.29 -18.41
CA GLY A 60 8.86 7.15 -18.01
C GLY A 60 8.62 7.96 -16.72
N ASP A 61 7.39 8.43 -16.52
CA ASP A 61 6.98 9.18 -15.32
C ASP A 61 6.98 8.27 -14.09
N ILE A 62 6.56 7.02 -14.28
CA ILE A 62 6.52 6.01 -13.22
C ILE A 62 7.94 5.77 -12.70
N ARG A 63 8.93 5.54 -13.57
CA ARG A 63 10.31 5.28 -13.15
C ARG A 63 10.89 6.42 -12.31
N ASN A 64 10.77 7.67 -12.78
CA ASN A 64 11.27 8.83 -12.06
C ASN A 64 10.56 8.98 -10.70
N ARG A 65 9.25 8.74 -10.66
CA ARG A 65 8.48 8.80 -9.42
C ARG A 65 8.89 7.72 -8.42
N LEU A 66 9.11 6.49 -8.88
CA LEU A 66 9.63 5.41 -8.05
C LEU A 66 11.00 5.79 -7.46
N HIS A 67 11.87 6.41 -8.25
CA HIS A 67 13.15 6.91 -7.78
C HIS A 67 12.99 7.99 -6.69
N SER A 68 12.07 8.96 -6.88
CA SER A 68 11.75 9.97 -5.85
C SER A 68 11.16 9.38 -4.57
N LEU A 69 10.45 8.25 -4.66
CA LEU A 69 9.92 7.50 -3.51
C LEU A 69 10.98 6.60 -2.85
N GLY A 70 12.23 6.64 -3.31
CA GLY A 70 13.32 5.82 -2.76
C GLY A 70 13.24 4.35 -3.15
N ALA A 71 12.59 4.03 -4.28
CA ALA A 71 12.56 2.67 -4.80
C ALA A 71 13.98 2.19 -5.14
N ARG A 72 14.27 0.93 -4.81
CA ARG A 72 15.51 0.27 -5.18
C ARG A 72 15.32 -0.46 -6.49
N PHE A 73 16.09 -0.09 -7.50
CA PHE A 73 16.09 -0.73 -8.81
C PHE A 73 17.12 -1.85 -8.84
N THR A 74 16.72 -3.03 -9.33
CA THR A 74 17.56 -4.21 -9.48
C THR A 74 17.37 -4.78 -10.87
N PRO A 75 18.44 -4.92 -11.68
CA PRO A 75 18.33 -5.50 -13.01
C PRO A 75 17.97 -6.98 -12.90
N LEU A 76 16.94 -7.40 -13.64
CA LEU A 76 16.55 -8.80 -13.75
C LEU A 76 17.34 -9.44 -14.89
N ARG A 77 18.10 -10.50 -14.59
CA ARG A 77 18.91 -11.24 -15.57
C ARG A 77 18.60 -12.73 -15.46
N ASN A 78 18.52 -13.42 -16.59
CA ASN A 78 18.48 -14.87 -16.66
C ASN A 78 19.67 -15.35 -17.49
N GLY A 79 20.73 -15.79 -16.81
CA GLY A 79 22.04 -16.05 -17.43
C GLY A 79 22.59 -14.79 -18.12
N ASN A 80 22.86 -14.89 -19.42
CA ASN A 80 23.36 -13.77 -20.25
C ASN A 80 22.26 -12.85 -20.77
N GLN A 81 20.97 -13.17 -20.54
CA GLN A 81 19.85 -12.39 -21.04
C GLN A 81 19.37 -11.41 -19.97
N SER A 82 19.36 -10.11 -20.29
CA SER A 82 18.70 -9.11 -19.44
C SER A 82 17.19 -9.22 -19.65
N LEU A 83 16.42 -9.46 -18.60
CA LEU A 83 14.95 -9.53 -18.68
C LEU A 83 14.29 -8.16 -18.45
N GLY A 84 15.03 -7.22 -17.87
CA GLY A 84 14.56 -5.88 -17.57
C GLY A 84 15.04 -5.41 -16.21
N GLU A 85 14.20 -4.68 -15.49
CA GLU A 85 14.52 -4.08 -14.20
C GLU A 85 13.35 -4.23 -13.22
N ALA A 86 13.61 -4.67 -12.00
CA ALA A 86 12.63 -4.64 -10.92
C ALA A 86 12.89 -3.43 -10.03
N ALA A 87 11.83 -2.68 -9.71
CA ALA A 87 11.88 -1.63 -8.70
C ALA A 87 11.08 -2.08 -7.47
N ILE A 88 11.75 -2.08 -6.33
CA ILE A 88 11.14 -2.37 -5.03
C ILE A 88 10.97 -1.04 -4.31
N LEU A 89 9.74 -0.59 -4.22
CA LEU A 89 9.33 0.49 -3.34
C LEU A 89 9.30 -0.05 -1.91
N PRO A 90 10.09 0.52 -0.98
CA PRO A 90 9.87 0.27 0.43
C PRO A 90 8.43 0.65 0.74
N SER A 91 7.75 -0.17 1.54
CA SER A 91 6.37 0.11 1.89
C SER A 91 6.31 1.40 2.70
N ALA A 92 6.04 2.54 2.04
CA ALA A 92 5.79 3.82 2.69
C ALA A 92 4.47 3.83 3.48
N GLY A 93 3.77 2.69 3.54
CA GLY A 93 2.40 2.61 4.01
C GLY A 93 1.88 1.19 4.23
N ALA A 94 2.73 0.22 4.56
CA ALA A 94 2.29 -0.77 5.53
C ALA A 94 2.21 -0.01 6.84
N LEU A 95 1.11 0.75 7.02
CA LEU A 95 0.70 1.18 8.34
C LEU A 95 0.84 -0.10 9.18
N THR A 96 1.81 -0.11 10.10
CA THR A 96 1.99 -1.23 11.00
C THR A 96 0.64 -1.46 11.68
N LEU A 97 0.38 -2.62 12.28
CA LEU A 97 -0.88 -2.80 13.02
C LEU A 97 -1.15 -1.62 13.96
N ALA A 98 -0.08 -1.09 14.58
CA ALA A 98 -0.11 0.12 15.40
C ALA A 98 -0.51 1.39 14.64
N GLU A 99 -0.03 1.60 13.41
CA GLU A 99 -0.38 2.79 12.63
C GLU A 99 -1.77 2.66 11.98
N ARG A 100 -2.23 1.45 11.62
CA ARG A 100 -3.64 1.23 11.23
C ARG A 100 -4.57 1.48 12.39
N GLU A 101 -4.19 1.00 13.58
CA GLU A 101 -4.92 1.25 14.82
C GLU A 101 -4.96 2.74 15.13
N ARG A 102 -3.84 3.45 14.97
CA ARG A 102 -3.77 4.92 15.12
C ARG A 102 -4.69 5.64 14.12
N GLN A 103 -4.68 5.24 12.85
CA GLN A 103 -5.54 5.84 11.83
C GLN A 103 -7.01 5.60 12.15
N ALA A 104 -7.40 4.36 12.47
CA ALA A 104 -8.78 4.03 12.84
C ALA A 104 -9.26 4.83 14.06
N ILE A 105 -8.39 5.01 15.06
CA ILE A 105 -8.66 5.84 16.23
C ILE A 105 -8.83 7.31 15.83
N THR A 106 -7.98 7.83 14.95
CA THR A 106 -8.00 9.23 14.51
C THR A 106 -9.23 9.53 13.67
N ASP A 107 -9.55 8.70 12.69
CA ASP A 107 -10.73 8.85 11.83
C ASP A 107 -12.00 8.79 12.68
N THR A 108 -12.09 7.82 13.60
CA THR A 108 -13.27 7.71 14.48
C THR A 108 -13.34 8.87 15.48
N LEU A 109 -12.22 9.46 15.90
CA LEU A 109 -12.23 10.67 16.73
C LEU A 109 -12.72 11.90 15.95
N GLN A 110 -12.36 12.03 14.68
CA GLN A 110 -12.86 13.10 13.82
C GLN A 110 -14.37 12.96 13.59
N ASP A 111 -14.83 11.75 13.28
CA ASP A 111 -16.25 11.45 13.05
C ASP A 111 -17.15 11.66 14.28
N THR A 112 -16.58 11.55 15.48
CA THR A 112 -17.31 11.80 16.75
C THR A 112 -17.07 13.18 17.31
N SER A 113 -16.34 14.05 16.58
CA SER A 113 -15.94 15.39 17.02
C SER A 113 -15.19 15.38 18.36
N GLY A 114 -14.34 14.38 18.58
CA GLY A 114 -13.50 14.24 19.79
C GLY A 114 -14.20 13.62 21.00
N LYS A 115 -15.43 13.08 20.84
CA LYS A 115 -16.16 12.43 21.95
C LYS A 115 -15.57 11.05 22.26
N LEU A 116 -14.60 11.01 23.17
CA LEU A 116 -13.87 9.79 23.58
C LEU A 116 -14.77 8.59 23.94
N ALA A 117 -15.88 8.82 24.65
CA ALA A 117 -16.81 7.74 25.03
C ALA A 117 -17.53 7.14 23.82
N GLU A 118 -17.90 7.98 22.85
CA GLU A 118 -18.55 7.56 21.61
C GLU A 118 -17.55 6.88 20.66
N THR A 119 -16.33 7.42 20.56
CA THR A 119 -15.24 6.80 19.79
C THR A 119 -14.93 5.39 20.31
N ALA A 120 -14.80 5.23 21.63
CA ALA A 120 -14.53 3.92 22.23
C ALA A 120 -15.64 2.91 21.93
N ARG A 121 -16.92 3.34 22.00
CA ARG A 121 -18.07 2.52 21.63
C ARG A 121 -18.05 2.11 20.16
N ARG A 122 -17.76 3.05 19.25
CA ARG A 122 -17.68 2.77 17.81
C ARG A 122 -16.53 1.84 17.43
N LEU A 123 -15.40 1.94 18.13
CA LEU A 123 -14.24 1.08 17.94
C LEU A 123 -14.37 -0.29 18.64
N GLY A 124 -15.41 -0.49 19.48
CA GLY A 124 -15.59 -1.74 20.23
C GLY A 124 -14.55 -1.98 21.33
N ILE A 125 -13.89 -0.93 21.81
CA ILE A 125 -12.85 -1.00 22.85
C ILE A 125 -13.24 -0.24 24.11
N SER A 126 -12.64 -0.57 25.25
CA SER A 126 -12.87 0.18 26.49
C SER A 126 -12.24 1.58 26.43
N ARG A 127 -12.86 2.56 27.09
CA ARG A 127 -12.35 3.94 27.20
C ARG A 127 -10.92 3.99 27.75
N THR A 128 -10.58 3.10 28.68
CA THR A 128 -9.24 2.96 29.26
C THR A 128 -8.21 2.45 28.24
N THR A 129 -8.61 1.55 27.34
CA THR A 129 -7.76 1.08 26.23
C THR A 129 -7.52 2.19 25.22
N LEU A 130 -8.57 2.92 24.83
CA LEU A 130 -8.45 4.07 23.95
C LEU A 130 -7.50 5.13 24.53
N TRP A 131 -7.65 5.47 25.82
CA TRP A 131 -6.77 6.44 26.48
C TRP A 131 -5.31 5.98 26.54
N ARG A 132 -5.06 4.70 26.84
CA ARG A 132 -3.71 4.12 26.82
C ARG A 132 -3.07 4.19 25.42
N ARG A 133 -3.84 3.90 24.37
CA ARG A 133 -3.39 4.02 22.97
C ARG A 133 -3.07 5.46 22.59
N LEU A 134 -3.96 6.40 22.91
CA LEU A 134 -3.73 7.83 22.69
C LEU A 134 -2.47 8.32 23.41
N LYS A 135 -2.25 7.91 24.66
CA LYS A 135 -1.04 8.22 25.41
C LYS A 135 0.22 7.63 24.74
N SER A 136 0.15 6.40 24.25
CA SER A 136 1.25 5.78 23.48
C SER A 136 1.54 6.48 22.14
N TYR A 137 0.57 7.18 21.56
CA TYR A 137 0.75 7.94 20.30
C TYR A 137 1.19 9.39 20.50
N GLY A 138 1.46 9.83 21.75
CA GLY A 138 1.96 11.18 22.03
C GLY A 138 0.93 12.31 21.85
N VAL A 139 -0.38 12.00 21.78
CA VAL A 139 -1.44 13.01 21.81
C VAL A 139 -1.71 13.47 23.25
N ASP A 140 -0.69 14.09 23.84
CA ASP A 140 -0.76 14.72 25.15
C ASP A 140 -1.28 16.15 24.96
N GLY A 141 -2.61 16.31 24.86
CA GLY A 141 -3.19 17.63 24.57
C GLY A 141 -4.68 17.81 24.81
N PHE A 142 -5.46 16.74 25.01
CA PHE A 142 -6.88 16.88 25.39
C PHE A 142 -7.02 16.81 26.91
N ARG A 143 -6.52 17.85 27.59
CA ARG A 143 -6.90 18.12 28.98
C ARG A 143 -8.40 18.37 28.95
N ALA A 144 -9.17 17.42 29.49
CA ALA A 144 -10.58 17.63 29.77
C ALA A 144 -10.68 18.91 30.62
N SER A 145 -11.27 19.96 30.05
CA SER A 145 -11.73 21.07 30.87
C SER A 145 -12.81 20.52 31.82
N PRO A 146 -12.72 20.86 33.12
CA PRO A 146 -13.60 20.34 34.17
C PRO A 146 -15.06 20.75 33.97
#